data_AF-Q7NIQ2-F1
#
_entry.id   AF-Q7NIQ2-F1
#
_cell.length_a   1.000
_cell.length_b   1.000
_cell.length_c   1.000
_cell.angle_alpha   90.00
_cell.angle_beta   90.00
_cell.angle_gamma   90.00
#
_symmetry.space_group_name_H-M   'P 1'
#
loop_
_entity.id
_entity.type
_entity.pdbx_description
1 polymer ?
#
loop_
_entity_poly.entity_id
_entity_poly.type
_entity_poly.pdbx_seq_one_letter_code
_entity_poly.pdbx_strand_id
1 'polypeptide(L)'
;MLKPGQSLWFKGAKLVKRKPFGPVNIAGKLGFQPGKKEAYCEPWWLLTNLSTPQEAITWYRCRWGIEEMFRDCKSGGYNLEKLRVQPKRFKRMLMVLAMAMSLSVMHGKQLKRQGLQKYVSRVAEPGRVVKRRSTFRVGLQSEVWSQGMERCRQLVEKLMSLRRRWLKQYRQGQRALMLLQLTS
;
A
#
# COMPACT_ATOMS: atom_id res chain seq x y z
N MET A 1 9.07 3.81 32.73
CA MET A 1 8.33 3.11 31.67
C MET A 1 7.70 4.13 30.73
N LEU A 2 7.87 3.96 29.40
CA LEU A 2 7.22 4.81 28.38
C LEU A 2 5.70 4.53 28.37
N LYS A 3 4.86 5.56 28.51
CA LYS A 3 3.39 5.43 28.38
C LYS A 3 2.97 5.47 26.89
N PRO A 4 1.80 4.90 26.51
CA PRO A 4 1.24 5.06 25.18
C PRO A 4 1.17 6.54 24.77
N GLY A 5 1.70 6.87 23.58
CA GLY A 5 1.77 8.24 23.08
C GLY A 5 3.02 9.03 23.46
N GLN A 6 3.84 8.54 24.40
CA GLN A 6 5.12 9.18 24.73
C GLN A 6 6.21 8.81 23.72
N SER A 7 7.04 9.79 23.39
CA SER A 7 8.26 9.62 22.59
C SER A 7 9.47 10.15 23.36
N LEU A 8 10.59 9.42 23.32
CA LEU A 8 11.87 9.85 23.87
C LEU A 8 12.87 10.12 22.74
N TRP A 9 13.74 11.10 22.95
CA TRP A 9 14.75 11.47 21.98
C TRP A 9 16.08 11.73 22.68
N PHE A 10 17.10 10.99 22.27
CA PHE A 10 18.48 11.21 22.71
C PHE A 10 19.33 11.61 21.50
N LYS A 11 19.99 12.75 21.58
CA LYS A 11 20.84 13.29 20.51
C LYS A 11 22.31 13.00 20.80
N GLY A 12 23.08 12.58 19.79
CA GLY A 12 24.53 12.42 19.91
C GLY A 12 24.99 11.35 20.91
N ALA A 13 24.18 10.31 21.11
CA ALA A 13 24.52 9.20 21.98
C ALA A 13 25.70 8.40 21.40
N LYS A 14 26.59 7.95 22.28
CA LYS A 14 27.63 6.96 21.98
C LYS A 14 27.16 5.61 22.51
N LEU A 15 27.00 4.64 21.62
CA LEU A 15 26.67 3.27 22.00
C LEU A 15 27.95 2.54 22.37
N VAL A 16 27.99 1.96 23.57
CA VAL A 16 29.16 1.24 24.07
C VAL A 16 28.74 -0.18 24.43
N LYS A 17 29.14 -1.15 23.59
CA LYS A 17 29.04 -2.59 23.94
C LYS A 17 30.41 -3.25 24.01
N ARG A 18 31.33 -2.92 23.07
CA ARG A 18 32.76 -3.28 23.10
C ARG A 18 33.65 -2.24 22.40
N LYS A 19 33.22 -1.75 21.22
CA LYS A 19 33.77 -0.54 20.57
C LYS A 19 32.71 0.56 20.60
N PRO A 20 33.08 1.82 20.87
CA PRO A 20 32.13 2.93 20.80
C PRO A 20 31.67 3.14 19.36
N PHE A 21 30.35 3.16 19.16
CA PHE A 21 29.69 3.49 17.89
C PHE A 21 28.86 4.76 18.08
N GLY A 22 29.13 5.78 17.29
CA GLY A 22 28.46 7.06 17.39
C GLY A 22 29.32 8.23 16.87
N PRO A 23 28.80 9.46 16.92
CA PRO A 23 27.51 9.85 17.51
C PRO A 23 26.30 9.36 16.70
N VAL A 24 25.26 8.87 17.40
CA VAL A 24 23.95 8.53 16.81
C VAL A 24 22.81 9.13 17.62
N ASN A 25 21.66 9.31 16.99
CA ASN A 25 20.44 9.71 17.69
C ASN A 25 19.57 8.48 17.98
N ILE A 26 18.81 8.54 19.07
CA ILE A 26 17.95 7.45 19.53
C ILE A 26 16.52 7.97 19.70
N ALA A 27 15.56 7.41 18.97
CA ALA A 27 14.14 7.66 19.14
C ALA A 27 13.45 6.48 19.84
N GLY A 28 12.84 6.72 20.99
CA GLY A 28 11.96 5.79 21.68
C GLY A 28 10.50 6.08 21.35
N LYS A 29 9.73 5.05 20.97
CA LYS A 29 8.27 5.17 20.78
C LYS A 29 7.56 3.90 21.22
N LEU A 30 6.55 4.03 22.09
CA LEU A 30 5.66 2.90 22.36
C LEU A 30 4.77 2.66 21.13
N GLY A 31 4.89 1.48 20.53
CA GLY A 31 4.07 1.09 19.40
C GLY A 31 2.61 0.96 19.80
N PHE A 32 1.70 1.52 19.01
CA PHE A 32 0.28 1.25 19.09
C PHE A 32 -0.14 0.51 17.82
N GLN A 33 -0.73 -0.68 17.96
CA GLN A 33 -1.29 -1.41 16.82
C GLN A 33 -2.81 -1.16 16.76
N PRO A 34 -3.31 -0.48 15.73
CA PRO A 34 -4.74 -0.20 15.63
C PRO A 34 -5.53 -1.52 15.53
N GLY A 35 -6.42 -1.78 16.49
CA GLY A 35 -7.25 -2.99 16.56
C GLY A 35 -6.82 -4.05 17.57
N LYS A 36 -5.71 -3.85 18.31
CA LYS A 36 -5.41 -4.61 19.53
C LYS A 36 -5.72 -3.73 20.74
N LYS A 37 -6.42 -4.29 21.75
CA LYS A 37 -6.75 -3.59 23.01
C LYS A 37 -5.50 -3.29 23.85
N GLU A 38 -4.41 -4.02 23.63
CA GLU A 38 -3.15 -3.83 24.34
C GLU A 38 -2.13 -3.14 23.42
N ALA A 39 -1.55 -2.04 23.90
CA ALA A 39 -0.31 -1.50 23.34
C ALA A 39 0.79 -2.57 23.49
N TYR A 40 1.80 -2.57 22.60
CA TYR A 40 2.94 -3.45 22.80
C TYR A 40 3.52 -3.23 24.21
N CYS A 41 3.80 -4.30 24.94
CA CYS A 41 4.40 -4.21 26.28
C CYS A 41 5.79 -3.55 26.26
N GLU A 42 6.44 -3.48 25.09
CA GLU A 42 7.78 -2.92 24.92
C GLU A 42 7.85 -1.77 23.88
N PRO A 43 8.57 -0.68 24.20
CA PRO A 43 8.79 0.43 23.29
C PRO A 43 9.79 0.08 22.17
N TRP A 44 9.57 0.64 20.99
CA TRP A 44 10.55 0.60 19.91
C TRP A 44 11.64 1.63 20.17
N TRP A 45 12.89 1.18 20.14
CA TRP A 45 14.08 2.03 20.16
C TRP A 45 14.73 2.05 18.78
N LEU A 46 14.77 3.24 18.18
CA LEU A 46 15.27 3.47 16.83
C LEU A 46 16.60 4.20 16.90
N LEU A 47 17.65 3.57 16.41
CA LEU A 47 18.96 4.18 16.20
C LEU A 47 19.00 4.83 14.83
N THR A 48 19.36 6.10 14.76
CA THR A 48 19.27 6.87 13.52
C THR A 48 20.28 8.01 13.46
N ASN A 49 20.68 8.39 12.25
CA ASN A 49 21.43 9.61 11.97
C ASN A 49 20.51 10.81 11.63
N LEU A 50 19.19 10.61 11.63
CA LEU A 50 18.21 11.66 11.32
C LEU A 50 18.14 12.71 12.43
N SER A 51 17.82 13.94 12.02
CA SER A 51 17.90 15.13 12.90
C SER A 51 16.75 15.23 13.90
N THR A 52 15.59 14.64 13.57
CA THR A 52 14.38 14.77 14.37
C THR A 52 13.72 13.41 14.68
N PRO A 53 13.09 13.25 15.86
CA PRO A 53 12.37 12.03 16.19
C PRO A 53 11.16 11.79 15.28
N GLN A 54 10.48 12.84 14.84
CA GLN A 54 9.34 12.74 13.92
C GLN A 54 9.74 12.14 12.58
N GLU A 55 10.87 12.59 12.02
CA GLU A 55 11.43 12.07 10.78
C GLU A 55 11.84 10.61 10.93
N ALA A 56 12.55 10.26 12.02
CA ALA A 56 12.94 8.89 12.32
C ALA A 56 11.74 7.94 12.41
N ILE A 57 10.70 8.34 13.13
CA ILE A 57 9.46 7.57 13.25
C ILE A 57 8.76 7.47 11.89
N THR A 58 8.72 8.55 11.10
CA THR A 58 8.06 8.57 9.79
C THR A 58 8.72 7.62 8.81
N TRP A 59 10.06 7.65 8.70
CA TRP A 59 10.81 6.70 7.88
C TRP A 59 10.68 5.27 8.38
N TYR A 60 10.71 5.06 9.70
CA TYR A 60 10.54 3.72 10.25
C TYR A 60 9.15 3.13 9.95
N ARG A 61 8.10 3.94 9.89
CA ARG A 61 6.76 3.48 9.47
C ARG A 61 6.77 2.94 8.03
N CYS A 62 7.62 3.46 7.16
CA CYS A 62 7.76 2.97 5.78
C CYS A 62 8.37 1.55 5.72
N ARG A 63 9.01 1.06 6.79
CA ARG A 63 9.59 -0.30 6.85
C ARG A 63 8.57 -1.39 6.52
N TRP A 64 7.32 -1.24 6.97
CA TRP A 64 6.25 -2.19 6.68
C TRP A 64 5.87 -2.28 5.20
N GLY A 65 6.27 -1.30 4.37
CA GLY A 65 6.04 -1.34 2.93
C GLY A 65 6.68 -2.55 2.25
N ILE A 66 7.79 -3.07 2.77
CA ILE A 66 8.44 -4.27 2.19
C ILE A 66 7.62 -5.54 2.43
N GLU A 67 6.93 -5.65 3.57
CA GLU A 67 6.05 -6.78 3.87
C GLU A 67 4.83 -6.78 2.95
N GLU A 68 4.28 -5.59 2.67
CA GLU A 68 3.21 -5.42 1.70
C GLU A 68 3.68 -5.80 0.27
N MET A 69 4.88 -5.37 -0.13
CA MET A 69 5.49 -5.76 -1.40
C MET A 69 5.68 -7.29 -1.51
N PHE A 70 6.21 -7.95 -0.47
CA PHE A 70 6.39 -9.41 -0.49
C PHE A 70 5.05 -10.15 -0.61
N ARG A 71 4.02 -9.67 0.10
CA ARG A 71 2.67 -10.23 -0.03
C ARG A 71 2.16 -10.10 -1.46
N ASP A 72 2.30 -8.92 -2.07
CA ASP A 72 1.82 -8.63 -3.42
C ASP A 72 2.56 -9.42 -4.51
N CYS A 73 3.86 -9.66 -4.35
CA CYS A 73 4.62 -10.53 -5.26
C CYS A 73 4.18 -12.00 -5.17
N LYS A 74 3.81 -12.49 -3.99
CA LYS A 74 3.38 -13.87 -3.73
C LYS A 74 1.90 -14.07 -4.11
N SER A 75 1.18 -14.91 -3.37
CA SER A 75 -0.27 -15.13 -3.48
C SER A 75 -1.13 -13.87 -3.40
N GLY A 76 -0.57 -12.74 -2.95
CA GLY A 76 -1.28 -11.49 -2.85
C GLY A 76 -1.51 -10.76 -4.18
N GLY A 77 -0.83 -11.14 -5.26
CA GLY A 77 -0.98 -10.47 -6.56
C GLY A 77 -0.42 -11.32 -7.70
N TYR A 78 0.89 -11.26 -7.89
CA TYR A 78 1.55 -11.88 -9.06
C TYR A 78 1.78 -13.39 -8.94
N ASN A 79 1.45 -14.00 -7.80
CA ASN A 79 1.53 -15.44 -7.57
C ASN A 79 2.92 -16.01 -7.88
N LEU A 80 3.99 -15.31 -7.49
CA LEU A 80 5.37 -15.73 -7.75
C LEU A 80 5.65 -17.19 -7.31
N GLU A 81 5.00 -17.64 -6.24
CA GLU A 81 5.11 -19.00 -5.68
C GLU A 81 4.58 -20.11 -6.62
N LYS A 82 3.76 -19.75 -7.62
CA LYS A 82 3.23 -20.69 -8.63
C LYS A 82 4.06 -20.71 -9.92
N LEU A 83 5.03 -19.82 -10.06
CA LEU A 83 5.84 -19.73 -11.28
C LEU A 83 6.85 -20.87 -11.33
N ARG A 84 6.70 -21.77 -12.31
CA ARG A 84 7.63 -22.87 -12.56
C ARG A 84 8.66 -22.45 -13.60
N VAL A 85 9.63 -21.63 -13.19
CA VAL A 85 10.63 -21.04 -14.09
C VAL A 85 12.03 -21.53 -13.72
N GLN A 86 12.83 -21.86 -14.75
CA GLN A 86 14.23 -22.27 -14.55
C GLN A 86 15.05 -21.16 -13.86
N PRO A 87 16.06 -21.49 -13.03
CA PRO A 87 16.83 -20.50 -12.26
C PRO A 87 17.41 -19.36 -13.10
N LYS A 88 17.95 -19.66 -14.31
CA LYS A 88 18.51 -18.65 -15.24
C LYS A 88 17.46 -17.67 -15.79
N ARG A 89 16.18 -18.07 -15.86
CA ARG A 89 15.06 -17.22 -16.32
C ARG A 89 14.41 -16.47 -15.17
N PHE A 90 14.55 -16.97 -13.93
CA PHE A 90 13.99 -16.35 -12.73
C PHE A 90 14.48 -14.91 -12.51
N LYS A 91 15.79 -14.65 -12.64
CA LYS A 91 16.34 -13.29 -12.49
C LYS A 91 15.74 -12.29 -13.49
N ARG A 92 15.56 -12.70 -14.75
CA ARG A 92 14.92 -11.86 -15.78
C ARG A 92 13.45 -11.59 -15.45
N MET A 93 12.74 -12.62 -14.99
CA MET A 93 11.35 -12.50 -14.57
C MET A 93 11.19 -11.57 -13.36
N LEU A 94 12.10 -11.60 -12.39
CA LEU A 94 12.09 -10.66 -11.26
C LEU A 94 12.25 -9.20 -11.71
N MET A 95 13.04 -8.92 -12.75
CA MET A 95 13.16 -7.56 -13.30
C MET A 95 11.83 -7.10 -13.93
N VAL A 96 11.19 -7.95 -14.73
CA VAL A 96 9.87 -7.68 -15.30
C VAL A 96 8.82 -7.47 -14.20
N LEU A 97 8.87 -8.29 -13.16
CA LEU A 97 7.97 -8.18 -12.01
C LEU A 97 8.17 -6.85 -11.27
N ALA A 98 9.42 -6.41 -11.07
CA ALA A 98 9.73 -5.14 -10.42
C ALA A 98 9.20 -3.94 -11.24
N MET A 99 9.31 -3.99 -12.57
CA MET A 99 8.74 -2.98 -13.47
C MET A 99 7.20 -2.98 -13.39
N ALA A 100 6.57 -4.15 -13.50
CA ALA A 100 5.12 -4.30 -13.43
C ALA A 100 4.55 -3.83 -12.07
N MET A 101 5.23 -4.16 -10.96
CA MET A 101 4.93 -3.65 -9.62
C MET A 101 5.00 -2.13 -9.58
N SER A 102 6.08 -1.55 -10.11
CA SER A 102 6.30 -0.09 -10.12
C SER A 102 5.18 0.62 -10.88
N LEU A 103 4.85 0.16 -12.09
CA LEU A 103 3.74 0.67 -12.90
C LEU A 103 2.40 0.59 -12.15
N SER A 104 2.09 -0.58 -11.59
CA SER A 104 0.85 -0.80 -10.83
C SER A 104 0.76 0.09 -9.58
N VAL A 105 1.88 0.31 -8.87
CA VAL A 105 1.93 1.23 -7.74
C VAL A 105 1.74 2.67 -8.18
N MET A 106 2.38 3.11 -9.28
CA MET A 106 2.21 4.46 -9.81
C MET A 106 0.76 4.73 -10.20
N HIS A 107 0.16 3.83 -10.99
CA HIS A 107 -1.25 3.89 -11.37
C HIS A 107 -2.16 3.90 -10.12
N GLY A 108 -1.90 3.02 -9.16
CA GLY A 108 -2.60 2.99 -7.88
C GLY A 108 -2.50 4.30 -7.07
N LYS A 109 -1.35 4.97 -7.08
CA LYS A 109 -1.17 6.28 -6.43
C LYS A 109 -1.99 7.36 -7.13
N GLN A 110 -1.99 7.38 -8.46
CA GLN A 110 -2.73 8.33 -9.27
C GLN A 110 -4.25 8.19 -9.07
N LEU A 111 -4.76 6.96 -9.10
CA LEU A 111 -6.14 6.62 -8.76
C LEU A 111 -6.58 7.16 -7.39
N LYS A 112 -5.71 7.04 -6.40
CA LYS A 112 -5.96 7.54 -5.05
C LYS A 112 -6.00 9.05 -5.01
N ARG A 113 -5.08 9.72 -5.71
CA ARG A 113 -5.05 11.20 -5.82
C ARG A 113 -6.31 11.76 -6.46
N GLN A 114 -6.86 11.07 -7.47
CA GLN A 114 -8.08 11.47 -8.18
C GLN A 114 -9.37 11.04 -7.48
N GLY A 115 -9.29 10.31 -6.35
CA GLY A 115 -10.48 9.80 -5.65
C GLY A 115 -11.25 8.70 -6.40
N LEU A 116 -10.62 8.08 -7.41
CA LEU A 116 -11.24 7.05 -8.26
C LEU A 116 -11.16 5.64 -7.67
N GLN A 117 -10.38 5.44 -6.61
CA GLN A 117 -10.24 4.14 -5.93
C GLN A 117 -11.61 3.50 -5.61
N LYS A 118 -12.63 4.29 -5.27
CA LYS A 118 -13.98 3.83 -4.90
C LYS A 118 -14.72 3.04 -6.00
N TYR A 119 -14.39 3.27 -7.27
CA TYR A 119 -14.98 2.55 -8.40
C TYR A 119 -14.29 1.22 -8.66
N VAL A 120 -13.00 1.13 -8.32
CA VAL A 120 -12.15 -0.03 -8.56
C VAL A 120 -12.16 -1.00 -7.37
N SER A 121 -12.20 -0.47 -6.15
CA SER A 121 -12.08 -1.26 -4.93
C SER A 121 -12.78 -0.60 -3.75
N ARG A 122 -13.19 -1.43 -2.79
CA ARG A 122 -13.78 -0.95 -1.55
C ARG A 122 -12.74 -0.17 -0.72
N VAL A 123 -13.05 1.08 -0.40
CA VAL A 123 -12.13 1.99 0.31
C VAL A 123 -12.06 1.69 1.81
N ALA A 124 -13.20 1.40 2.43
CA ALA A 124 -13.32 1.12 3.86
C ALA A 124 -14.31 -0.02 4.12
N GLU A 125 -14.11 -0.74 5.22
CA GLU A 125 -15.02 -1.78 5.72
C GLU A 125 -15.33 -1.52 7.20
N PRO A 126 -16.59 -1.70 7.63
CA PRO A 126 -16.95 -1.60 9.04
C PRO A 126 -16.06 -2.51 9.89
N GLY A 127 -15.52 -1.96 10.99
CA GLY A 127 -14.67 -2.69 11.94
C GLY A 127 -13.19 -2.87 11.53
N ARG A 128 -12.79 -2.46 10.32
CA ARG A 128 -11.40 -2.62 9.88
C ARG A 128 -10.59 -1.34 10.10
N VAL A 129 -9.57 -1.42 10.94
CA VAL A 129 -8.72 -0.26 11.28
C VAL A 129 -7.59 -0.01 10.27
N VAL A 130 -7.21 -1.04 9.50
CA VAL A 130 -6.11 -0.99 8.52
C VAL A 130 -6.63 -1.14 7.09
N LYS A 131 -6.03 -0.41 6.16
CA LYS A 131 -6.36 -0.50 4.71
C LYS A 131 -6.34 -1.95 4.23
N ARG A 132 -7.38 -2.37 3.51
CA ARG A 132 -7.52 -3.75 3.01
C ARG A 132 -6.62 -4.06 1.81
N ARG A 133 -6.46 -3.09 0.91
CA ARG A 133 -5.74 -3.26 -0.35
C ARG A 133 -4.54 -2.32 -0.42
N SER A 134 -3.41 -2.87 -0.84
CA SER A 134 -2.20 -2.13 -1.13
C SER A 134 -2.43 -1.17 -2.30
N THR A 135 -1.56 -0.16 -2.40
CA THR A 135 -1.60 0.75 -3.55
C THR A 135 -1.37 0.00 -4.87
N PHE A 136 -0.48 -0.99 -4.84
CA PHE A 136 -0.29 -1.94 -5.93
C PHE A 136 -1.60 -2.62 -6.35
N ARG A 137 -2.33 -3.24 -5.41
CA ARG A 137 -3.58 -3.94 -5.72
C ARG A 137 -4.65 -3.04 -6.32
N VAL A 138 -4.72 -1.78 -5.89
CA VAL A 138 -5.65 -0.80 -6.46
C VAL A 138 -5.33 -0.56 -7.93
N GLY A 139 -4.05 -0.38 -8.28
CA GLY A 139 -3.64 -0.21 -9.68
C GLY A 139 -3.77 -1.48 -10.52
N LEU A 140 -3.50 -2.66 -9.95
CA LEU A 140 -3.73 -3.91 -10.68
C LEU A 140 -5.22 -4.15 -10.96
N GLN A 141 -6.10 -3.78 -10.04
CA GLN A 141 -7.54 -3.98 -10.18
C GLN A 141 -8.22 -2.95 -11.06
N SER A 142 -7.65 -1.76 -11.23
CA SER A 142 -8.22 -0.78 -12.14
C SER A 142 -8.16 -1.27 -13.56
N GLU A 143 -7.09 -1.99 -13.91
CA GLU A 143 -6.93 -2.62 -15.22
C GLU A 143 -8.01 -3.69 -15.45
N VAL A 144 -8.19 -4.60 -14.48
CA VAL A 144 -9.25 -5.63 -14.54
C VAL A 144 -10.64 -5.00 -14.60
N TRP A 145 -10.88 -3.94 -13.83
CA TRP A 145 -12.14 -3.21 -13.85
C TRP A 145 -12.39 -2.56 -15.21
N SER A 146 -11.37 -1.90 -15.77
CA SER A 146 -11.45 -1.23 -17.07
C SER A 146 -11.80 -2.20 -18.18
N GLN A 147 -11.06 -3.31 -18.28
CA GLN A 147 -11.31 -4.37 -19.26
C GLN A 147 -12.69 -5.01 -19.08
N GLY A 148 -13.12 -5.23 -17.83
CA GLY A 148 -14.43 -5.79 -17.52
C GLY A 148 -15.59 -4.86 -17.93
N MET A 149 -15.43 -3.56 -17.68
CA MET A 149 -16.42 -2.55 -18.08
C MET A 149 -16.54 -2.45 -19.60
N GLU A 150 -15.42 -2.50 -20.33
CA GLU A 150 -15.44 -2.48 -21.80
C GLU A 150 -16.08 -3.76 -22.36
N ARG A 151 -15.70 -4.92 -21.85
CA ARG A 151 -16.24 -6.22 -22.32
C ARG A 151 -17.75 -6.35 -22.10
N CYS A 152 -18.27 -5.79 -21.01
CA CYS A 152 -19.69 -5.87 -20.66
C CYS A 152 -20.50 -4.64 -21.12
N ARG A 153 -19.87 -3.67 -21.81
CA ARG A 153 -20.45 -2.37 -22.12
C ARG A 153 -21.83 -2.46 -22.78
N GLN A 154 -21.93 -3.23 -23.86
CA GLN A 154 -23.18 -3.37 -24.63
C GLN A 154 -24.31 -3.98 -23.79
N LEU A 155 -24.01 -4.99 -22.97
CA LEU A 155 -24.98 -5.64 -22.09
C LEU A 155 -25.46 -4.69 -21.00
N VAL A 156 -24.54 -3.92 -20.40
CA VAL A 156 -24.89 -2.95 -19.36
C VAL A 156 -25.69 -1.79 -19.95
N GLU A 157 -25.36 -1.30 -21.14
CA GLU A 157 -26.12 -0.26 -21.83
C GLU A 157 -27.57 -0.73 -22.12
N LYS A 158 -27.75 -1.96 -22.59
CA LYS A 158 -29.07 -2.57 -22.76
C LYS A 158 -29.82 -2.74 -21.44
N LEU A 159 -29.13 -3.11 -20.36
CA LEU A 159 -29.74 -3.20 -19.03
C LEU A 159 -30.17 -1.82 -18.51
N MET A 160 -29.37 -0.78 -18.74
CA MET A 160 -29.65 0.58 -18.29
C MET A 160 -30.79 1.23 -19.07
N SER A 161 -31.03 0.84 -20.33
CA SER A 161 -32.20 1.30 -21.09
C SER A 161 -33.51 0.74 -20.51
N LEU A 162 -33.47 -0.49 -19.96
CA LEU A 162 -34.60 -1.14 -19.29
C LEU A 162 -34.82 -0.66 -17.84
N ARG A 163 -33.74 -0.41 -17.08
CA ARG A 163 -33.82 -0.01 -15.66
C ARG A 163 -33.10 1.31 -15.39
N ARG A 164 -33.81 2.42 -15.63
CA ARG A 164 -33.28 3.79 -15.52
C ARG A 164 -32.85 4.23 -14.11
N ARG A 165 -33.32 3.56 -13.04
CA ARG A 165 -33.02 3.95 -11.65
C ARG A 165 -31.53 3.99 -11.30
N TRP A 166 -30.71 3.19 -11.99
CA TRP A 166 -29.26 3.10 -11.76
C TRP A 166 -28.42 3.90 -12.77
N LEU A 167 -29.07 4.60 -13.70
CA LEU A 167 -28.41 5.29 -14.81
C LEU A 167 -27.46 6.40 -14.32
N LYS A 168 -27.81 7.07 -13.22
CA LYS A 168 -26.97 8.11 -12.61
C LYS A 168 -25.63 7.52 -12.13
N GLN A 169 -25.69 6.41 -11.40
CA GLN A 169 -24.51 5.72 -10.87
C GLN A 169 -23.68 5.12 -12.00
N TYR A 170 -24.33 4.55 -13.01
CA TYR A 170 -23.66 4.03 -14.20
C TYR A 170 -22.89 5.12 -14.95
N ARG A 171 -23.52 6.27 -15.22
CA ARG A 171 -22.86 7.43 -15.85
C ARG A 171 -21.69 7.96 -15.03
N GLN A 172 -21.79 7.97 -13.70
CA GLN A 172 -20.66 8.32 -12.83
C GLN A 172 -19.50 7.33 -12.97
N GLY A 173 -19.79 6.03 -13.06
CA GLY A 173 -18.80 4.99 -13.35
C GLY A 173 -18.15 5.13 -14.72
N GLN A 174 -18.93 5.43 -15.77
CA GLN A 174 -18.40 5.68 -17.11
C GLN A 174 -17.49 6.91 -17.15
N ARG A 175 -17.86 8.00 -16.47
CA ARG A 175 -16.99 9.18 -16.32
C ARG A 175 -15.70 8.83 -15.60
N ALA A 176 -15.77 8.02 -14.54
CA ALA A 176 -14.58 7.54 -13.85
C ALA A 176 -13.68 6.71 -14.77
N LEU A 177 -14.26 5.82 -15.58
CA LEU A 177 -13.53 5.01 -16.57
C LEU A 177 -12.82 5.89 -17.62
N MET A 178 -13.53 6.88 -18.16
CA MET A 178 -12.96 7.85 -19.11
C MET A 178 -11.79 8.61 -18.48
N LEU A 179 -11.92 9.05 -17.23
CA LEU A 179 -10.83 9.70 -16.50
C LEU A 179 -9.63 8.77 -16.31
N LEU A 180 -9.83 7.46 -16.10
CA LEU A 180 -8.73 6.50 -16.05
C LEU A 180 -7.99 6.42 -17.38
N GLN A 181 -8.73 6.26 -18.48
CA GLN A 181 -8.18 6.07 -19.82
C GLN A 181 -7.41 7.30 -20.30
N LEU A 182 -7.88 8.51 -19.97
CA LEU A 182 -7.17 9.76 -20.29
C LEU A 182 -5.85 9.96 -19.53
N THR A 183 -5.63 9.14 -18.49
CA THR A 183 -4.52 9.29 -17.56
C THR A 183 -3.53 8.14 -17.59
N SER A 184 -3.80 7.14 -18.44
CA SER A 184 -2.96 5.97 -18.74
C SER A 184 -2.05 6.27 -19.93
#